data_AF-A0A967DHN8-F1
#
_entry.id   AF-A0A967DHN8-F1
#
_cell.length_a   1.000
_cell.length_b   1.000
_cell.length_c   1.000
_cell.angle_alpha   90.00
_cell.angle_beta   90.00
_cell.angle_gamma   90.00
#
_symmetry.space_group_name_H-M   'P 1'
#
loop_
_entity.id
_entity.type
_entity.pdbx_description
1 polymer ?
#
loop_
_entity_poly.entity_id
_entity_poly.type
_entity_poly.pdbx_seq_one_letter_code
_entity_poly.pdbx_strand_id
1 'polypeptide(L)'
;MTEEIDWYASPEGRRQTQREFEIALKDGTLTQSSGARTPRTSPNVLKTLLERAKAHATRPVSIRLSIADIELAKHIASKRGMGYQTVLKEAIRVGLKTN
;
A
#
# COMPACT_ATOMS: atom_id res chain seq x y z
N MET A 1 15.20 -7.66 26.44
CA MET A 1 13.87 -7.25 25.94
C MET A 1 13.67 -7.60 24.46
N THR A 2 14.42 -8.57 23.92
CA THR A 2 14.49 -8.84 22.47
C THR A 2 13.91 -10.22 22.11
N GLU A 3 13.95 -11.18 23.04
CA GLU A 3 13.50 -12.57 22.80
C GLU A 3 11.99 -12.69 22.57
N GLU A 4 11.17 -11.89 23.26
CA GLU A 4 9.70 -11.94 23.10
C GLU A 4 9.26 -11.41 21.73
N ILE A 5 9.93 -10.37 21.22
CA ILE A 5 9.67 -9.78 19.90
C ILE A 5 10.07 -10.76 18.79
N ASP A 6 11.21 -11.44 18.96
CA ASP A 6 11.66 -12.48 18.02
C ASP A 6 10.70 -13.69 18.02
N TRP A 7 10.12 -14.04 19.17
CA TRP A 7 9.12 -15.10 19.26
C TRP A 7 7.82 -14.77 18.51
N TYR A 8 7.27 -13.56 18.66
CA TYR A 8 6.09 -13.14 17.90
C TYR A 8 6.36 -12.96 16.40
N ALA A 9 7.62 -12.76 16.01
CA ALA A 9 8.04 -12.74 14.62
C ALA A 9 8.20 -14.15 14.01
N SER A 10 8.23 -15.20 14.83
CA SER A 10 8.36 -16.59 14.38
C SER A 10 7.07 -17.11 13.71
N PRO A 11 7.16 -18.16 12.86
CA PRO A 11 5.98 -18.76 12.24
C PRO A 11 4.96 -19.30 13.25
N GLU A 12 5.41 -19.86 14.38
CA GLU A 12 4.52 -20.30 15.46
C GLU A 12 3.82 -19.12 16.13
N GLY A 13 4.56 -18.07 16.49
CA GLY A 13 4.03 -16.86 17.12
C GLY A 13 2.95 -16.19 16.28
N ARG A 14 3.18 -16.05 14.97
CA ARG A 14 2.19 -15.47 14.04
C ARG A 14 0.89 -16.27 13.97
N ARG A 15 0.96 -17.61 13.97
CA ARG A 15 -0.24 -18.46 13.95
C ARG A 15 -1.04 -18.33 15.24
N GLN A 16 -0.36 -18.19 16.37
CA GLN A 16 -1.00 -18.00 17.66
C GLN A 16 -1.70 -16.64 17.73
N THR A 17 -1.00 -15.56 17.37
CA THR A 17 -1.58 -14.21 17.30
C THR A 17 -2.79 -14.16 16.37
N GLN A 18 -2.75 -14.87 15.24
CA GLN A 18 -3.87 -14.88 14.30
C GLN A 18 -5.11 -15.58 14.87
N ARG A 19 -4.94 -16.68 15.62
CA ARG A 19 -6.04 -17.36 16.30
C ARG A 19 -6.64 -16.50 17.42
N GLU A 20 -5.79 -15.87 18.22
CA GLU A 20 -6.24 -14.96 19.29
C GLU A 20 -6.98 -13.74 18.71
N PHE A 21 -6.51 -13.22 17.56
CA PHE A 21 -7.19 -12.15 16.83
C PHE A 21 -8.55 -12.60 16.28
N GLU A 22 -8.65 -13.80 15.72
CA GLU A 22 -9.92 -14.37 15.23
C GLU A 22 -10.93 -14.62 16.36
N ILE A 23 -10.46 -15.09 17.53
CA ILE A 23 -11.30 -15.28 18.72
C ILE A 23 -11.80 -13.91 19.21
N ALA A 24 -10.91 -12.94 19.38
CA ALA A 24 -11.29 -11.59 19.81
C ALA A 24 -12.18 -10.85 18.79
N LEU A 25 -12.10 -11.21 17.50
CA LEU A 25 -13.02 -10.72 16.47
C LEU A 25 -14.43 -11.32 16.61
N LYS A 26 -14.53 -12.61 16.94
CA LYS A 26 -15.81 -13.30 17.18
C LYS A 26 -16.48 -12.84 18.47
N ASP A 27 -15.68 -12.63 19.51
CA ASP A 27 -16.16 -12.18 20.84
C ASP A 27 -16.37 -10.65 20.91
N GLY A 28 -15.99 -9.93 19.85
CA GLY A 28 -16.20 -8.48 19.74
C GLY A 28 -15.30 -7.63 20.65
N THR A 29 -14.28 -8.24 21.24
CA THR A 29 -13.38 -7.65 22.25
C THR A 29 -12.07 -7.11 21.67
N LEU A 30 -11.88 -7.16 20.35
CA LEU A 30 -10.74 -6.52 19.69
C LEU A 30 -10.69 -5.02 19.97
N THR A 31 -9.70 -4.61 20.75
CA THR A 31 -9.40 -3.21 21.04
C THR A 31 -8.12 -2.84 20.31
N GLN A 32 -8.24 -1.96 19.31
CA GLN A 32 -7.07 -1.39 18.64
C GLN A 32 -6.46 -0.35 19.56
N SER A 33 -5.16 -0.45 19.86
CA SER A 33 -4.40 0.52 20.66
C SER A 33 -4.10 1.79 19.86
N SER A 34 -5.16 2.47 19.44
CA SER A 34 -5.13 3.86 19.04
C SER A 34 -6.44 4.46 19.51
N GLY A 35 -6.39 5.44 20.41
CA GLY A 35 -7.52 5.99 21.18
C GLY A 35 -8.62 6.70 20.37
N ALA A 36 -9.06 6.13 19.25
CA ALA A 36 -10.22 6.57 18.50
C ALA A 36 -11.30 5.48 18.59
N ARG A 37 -12.41 5.80 19.25
CA ARG A 37 -13.68 5.05 19.10
C ARG A 37 -14.18 5.25 17.68
N THR A 38 -13.62 4.56 16.69
CA THR A 38 -14.22 4.50 15.35
C THR A 38 -15.44 3.59 15.41
N PRO A 39 -16.66 4.11 15.16
CA PRO A 39 -17.85 3.26 15.03
C PRO A 39 -17.58 2.20 13.96
N ARG A 40 -18.10 0.98 14.13
CA ARG A 40 -18.08 -0.06 13.08
C ARG A 40 -18.46 0.59 11.75
N THR A 41 -17.48 0.86 10.90
CA THR A 41 -17.71 1.56 9.64
C THR A 41 -18.75 0.75 8.87
N SER A 42 -19.84 1.40 8.48
CA SER A 42 -20.98 0.72 7.86
C SER A 42 -20.47 -0.12 6.67
N PRO A 43 -20.94 -1.37 6.50
CA PRO A 43 -20.43 -2.28 5.47
C PRO A 43 -20.41 -1.67 4.06
N ASN A 44 -21.33 -0.75 3.76
CA ASN A 44 -21.39 -0.01 2.50
C ASN A 44 -20.24 0.98 2.32
N VAL A 45 -19.78 1.65 3.39
CA VAL A 45 -18.63 2.56 3.34
C VAL A 45 -17.35 1.75 3.13
N LEU A 46 -17.19 0.61 3.81
CA LEU A 46 -16.08 -0.32 3.58
C LEU A 46 -16.05 -0.83 2.13
N LYS A 47 -17.19 -1.25 1.58
CA LYS A 47 -17.31 -1.67 0.18
C LYS A 47 -16.91 -0.54 -0.78
N THR A 48 -17.35 0.68 -0.53
CA THR A 48 -17.02 1.84 -1.36
C THR A 48 -15.52 2.16 -1.33
N LEU A 49 -14.90 2.07 -0.16
CA LEU A 49 -13.46 2.25 0.00
C LEU A 49 -12.68 1.14 -0.69
N LEU A 50 -13.15 -0.10 -0.62
CA LEU A 50 -12.55 -1.25 -1.31
C LEU A 50 -12.60 -1.10 -2.83
N GLU A 51 -13.75 -0.68 -3.39
CA GLU A 51 -13.88 -0.47 -4.83
C GLU A 51 -13.03 0.73 -5.31
N ARG A 52 -12.93 1.81 -4.52
CA ARG A 52 -11.98 2.90 -4.80
C ARG A 52 -10.53 2.39 -4.75
N ALA A 53 -10.17 1.59 -3.75
CA ALA A 53 -8.83 1.01 -3.65
C ALA A 53 -8.52 0.09 -4.83
N LYS A 54 -9.47 -0.72 -5.30
CA LYS A 54 -9.33 -1.54 -6.51
C LYS A 54 -9.17 -0.70 -7.77
N ALA A 55 -9.95 0.38 -7.92
CA ALA A 55 -9.83 1.32 -9.04
C ALA A 55 -8.46 2.02 -9.08
N HIS A 56 -7.81 2.16 -7.92
CA HIS A 56 -6.47 2.72 -7.78
C HIS A 56 -5.37 1.65 -7.59
N ALA A 57 -5.69 0.37 -7.77
CA ALA A 57 -4.72 -0.70 -7.63
C ALA A 57 -3.67 -0.59 -8.73
N THR A 58 -2.43 -0.31 -8.34
CA THR A 58 -1.31 -0.25 -9.27
C THR A 58 -0.82 -1.66 -9.58
N ARG A 59 -0.66 -1.99 -10.87
CA ARG A 59 0.03 -3.21 -11.31
C ARG A 59 1.46 -2.87 -11.71
N PRO A 60 2.47 -3.67 -11.31
CA PRO A 60 3.83 -3.49 -11.81
C PRO A 60 3.84 -3.81 -13.30
N VAL A 61 4.53 -2.97 -14.08
CA VAL A 61 4.75 -3.16 -15.51
C VAL A 61 6.23 -2.98 -15.82
N SER A 62 6.75 -3.83 -16.71
CA SER A 62 8.12 -3.73 -17.21
C SER A 62 8.08 -3.22 -18.64
N ILE A 63 8.72 -2.07 -18.90
CA ILE A 63 8.83 -1.47 -20.23
C ILE A 63 10.30 -1.29 -20.60
N ARG A 64 10.62 -1.42 -21.89
CA ARG A 64 11.95 -1.10 -22.41
C ARG A 64 11.96 0.36 -22.86
N LEU A 65 12.93 1.12 -22.38
CA LEU A 65 13.15 2.52 -22.73
C LEU A 65 14.58 2.69 -23.22
N SER A 66 14.82 3.71 -24.04
CA SER A 66 16.19 4.04 -24.41
C SER A 66 16.95 4.60 -23.19
N ILE A 67 18.28 4.46 -23.20
CA ILE A 67 19.13 5.04 -22.15
C ILE A 67 18.96 6.57 -22.13
N ALA A 68 18.89 7.20 -23.31
CA ALA A 68 18.69 8.63 -23.46
C ALA A 68 17.40 9.11 -22.78
N ASP A 69 16.30 8.37 -22.91
CA ASP A 69 15.02 8.73 -22.26
C ASP A 69 15.10 8.61 -20.74
N ILE A 70 15.82 7.61 -20.23
CA ILE A 70 16.06 7.43 -18.79
C ILE A 70 16.93 8.58 -18.24
N GLU A 71 17.98 8.98 -18.96
CA GLU A 71 18.84 10.09 -18.59
C GLU A 71 18.09 11.42 -18.61
N LEU A 72 17.28 11.66 -19.65
CA LEU A 72 16.41 12.83 -19.73
C LEU A 72 15.42 12.88 -18.56
N ALA A 73 14.79 11.75 -18.23
CA ALA A 73 13.88 11.66 -17.09
C ALA A 73 14.59 11.96 -15.77
N LYS A 74 15.84 11.49 -15.58
CA LYS A 74 16.66 11.80 -14.40
C LYS A 74 17.00 13.29 -14.31
N HIS A 75 17.35 13.92 -15.43
CA HIS A 75 17.64 15.36 -15.47
C HIS A 75 16.42 16.20 -15.10
N ILE A 76 15.25 15.88 -15.66
CA ILE A 76 13.99 16.56 -15.32
C ILE A 76 13.63 16.34 -13.85
N ALA A 77 13.79 15.12 -13.37
CA ALA A 77 13.54 14.75 -11.98
C ALA A 77 14.41 15.54 -10.99
N SER A 78 15.71 15.67 -11.29
CA SER A 78 16.65 16.45 -10.48
C SER A 78 16.24 17.92 -10.36
N LYS A 79 15.80 18.54 -11.46
CA LYS A 79 15.32 19.93 -11.46
C LYS A 79 14.02 20.13 -10.67
N ARG A 80 13.18 19.10 -10.57
CA ARG A 80 11.86 19.16 -9.93
C ARG A 80 11.82 18.62 -8.50
N GLY A 81 12.92 18.06 -8.01
CA GLY A 81 12.98 17.44 -6.68
C GLY A 81 12.11 16.19 -6.56
N MET A 82 11.93 15.43 -7.64
CA MET A 82 11.09 14.22 -7.70
C MET A 82 11.88 13.03 -8.23
N GLY A 83 11.31 11.82 -8.15
CA GLY A 83 11.92 10.63 -8.75
C GLY A 83 11.72 10.54 -10.27
N TYR A 84 12.72 10.04 -11.01
CA TYR A 84 12.62 9.85 -12.48
C TYR A 84 11.45 8.93 -12.88
N GLN A 85 11.10 7.95 -12.03
CA GLN A 85 9.94 7.09 -12.25
C GLN A 85 8.62 7.87 -12.25
N THR A 86 8.52 8.94 -11.45
CA THR A 86 7.33 9.79 -11.43
C THR A 86 7.23 10.61 -12.71
N VAL A 87 8.35 11.14 -13.21
CA VAL A 87 8.41 11.80 -14.53
C VAL A 87 7.94 10.87 -15.64
N LEU A 88 8.39 9.62 -15.63
CA LEU A 88 7.95 8.61 -16.61
C LEU A 88 6.46 8.29 -16.50
N LYS A 89 5.92 8.15 -15.28
CA LYS A 89 4.48 7.93 -15.05
C LYS A 89 3.63 9.10 -15.57
N GLU A 90 4.09 10.33 -15.39
CA GLU A 90 3.42 11.52 -15.93
C GLU A 90 3.42 11.51 -17.46
N ALA A 91 4.58 11.25 -18.09
CA ALA A 91 4.71 11.18 -19.54
C ALA A 91 3.78 10.11 -20.14
N ILE A 92 3.75 8.90 -19.55
CA ILE A 92 2.84 7.82 -19.96
C ILE A 92 1.37 8.27 -19.81
N ARG A 93 1.01 8.89 -18.68
CA ARG A 93 -0.36 9.36 -18.43
C ARG A 93 -0.80 10.41 -19.46
N VAL A 94 0.08 11.33 -19.82
CA VAL A 94 -0.19 12.34 -20.86
C VAL A 94 -0.35 11.67 -22.21
N GLY A 95 0.57 10.77 -22.60
CA GLY A 95 0.50 10.04 -23.86
C GLY A 95 -0.78 9.21 -24.01
N LEU A 96 -1.25 8.57 -22.94
CA LEU A 96 -2.49 7.79 -22.92
C LEU A 96 -3.78 8.64 -23.01
N LYS A 97 -3.72 9.95 -22.74
CA LYS A 97 -4.89 10.85 -22.83
C LYS A 97 -5.03 11.52 -24.19
N THR A 98 -3.93 11.63 -24.92
CA THR A 98 -3.86 12.33 -26.21
C THR A 98 -4.14 11.40 -27.40
N ASN A 99 -4.17 10.08 -27.16
CA ASN A 99 -4.67 9.05 -28.08
C ASN A 99 -6.15 8.76 -27.83
#